data_AF-A0A2P8D4D4-F1
#
_entry.id   AF-A0A2P8D4D4-F1
#
_cell.length_a   1.000
_cell.length_b   1.000
_cell.length_c   1.000
_cell.angle_alpha   90.00
_cell.angle_beta   90.00
_cell.angle_gamma   90.00
#
_symmetry.space_group_name_H-M   'P 1'
#
loop_
_entity.id
_entity.type
_entity.pdbx_description
1 polymer ?
#
loop_
_entity_poly.entity_id
_entity_poly.type
_entity_poly.pdbx_seq_one_letter_code
_entity_poly.pdbx_strand_id
1 'polypeptide(L)'
;MGWLDKLFGKKEQNPTNIPGSASLRFGRYSDNNKPLAKTHKWYEAEDFFKAKNYPGAIAAFFDYLRDDKEDNVIFRPQGEQFSFELYQGSKHIYGSCDGSHITAEVPVVKMNSPSAAVMRRMLELNFGLYYTRTALRDDNVLSMIFETPLEAANPNKLYYGLKELATKADRQDDTLIADFKMLEAVDTGHIQSLPDAELDVKYTYFRKWIEEALQRISTLNQDSFSGSIAYLLLNTLYRIDYLIAPEAKLLADLEKINGIYWTKKDEVPIIERNQMMQDELRKLLQLSREDFALNLYRAKATFAITNPPKMDKTKETIENSNRDSYWYIENKHPDLALILNEYGLSYNQYTFSMPDVLAELYHLYMTVMHADYFEAVGAQKKIYQAAANQFNKSWIQQRVLQIVGKHREKFPYLVFDPAQLRFDSLYNFGISFSEQLANANLDPRKN
;
A
#
# COMPACT_ATOMS: atom_id res chain seq x y z
N MET A 1 30.44 23.63 15.63
CA MET A 1 28.99 23.92 15.48
C MET A 1 28.53 24.67 16.72
N GLY A 2 27.87 25.80 16.53
CA GLY A 2 27.71 26.83 17.56
C GLY A 2 26.58 26.54 18.55
N TRP A 3 26.73 27.04 19.77
CA TRP A 3 25.77 26.98 20.88
C TRP A 3 24.36 27.48 20.51
N LEU A 4 24.23 28.34 19.49
CA LEU A 4 22.97 28.85 18.98
C LEU A 4 22.11 27.79 18.26
N ASP A 5 22.69 26.70 17.73
CA ASP A 5 21.94 25.59 17.10
C ASP A 5 21.15 24.75 18.12
N LYS A 6 21.46 24.85 19.43
CA LYS A 6 20.74 24.14 20.50
C LYS A 6 19.51 24.87 21.03
N LEU A 7 19.38 26.18 20.77
CA LEU A 7 18.30 27.02 21.31
C LEU A 7 17.12 27.19 20.33
N PHE A 8 17.34 26.95 19.04
CA PHE A 8 16.27 26.86 18.05
C PHE A 8 16.16 25.42 17.59
N GLY A 9 15.28 24.66 18.26
CA GLY A 9 14.91 23.31 17.85
C GLY A 9 14.50 23.32 16.37
N LYS A 10 15.37 22.80 15.50
CA LYS A 10 14.97 22.37 14.17
C LYS A 10 13.83 21.37 14.37
N LYS A 11 12.60 21.78 14.05
CA LYS A 11 11.54 20.82 13.76
C LYS A 11 12.11 19.88 12.72
N GLU A 12 12.24 18.60 13.06
CA GLU A 12 12.50 17.56 12.08
C GLU A 12 11.42 17.65 11.01
N GLN A 13 11.79 18.16 9.84
CA GLN A 13 10.91 18.12 8.69
C GLN A 13 10.80 16.66 8.28
N ASN A 14 9.58 16.13 8.31
CA ASN A 14 9.28 14.80 7.83
C ASN A 14 9.88 14.62 6.42
N PRO A 15 10.69 13.59 6.18
CA PRO A 15 11.43 13.44 4.92
C PRO A 15 10.55 13.19 3.70
N THR A 16 9.23 13.13 3.80
CA THR A 16 8.30 12.91 2.67
C THR A 16 7.81 14.21 2.00
N ASN A 17 8.20 15.38 2.50
CA ASN A 17 7.63 16.63 2.02
C ASN A 17 8.33 17.13 0.75
N ILE A 18 7.70 16.85 -0.41
CA ILE A 18 7.72 17.83 -1.50
C ILE A 18 7.01 19.07 -0.94
N PRO A 19 7.56 20.29 -1.08
CA PRO A 19 6.87 21.50 -0.64
C PRO A 19 5.49 21.58 -1.31
N GLY A 20 4.41 21.44 -0.54
CA GLY A 20 3.02 21.30 -1.01
C GLY A 20 2.37 19.90 -0.84
N SER A 21 3.14 18.83 -0.59
CA SER A 21 2.67 17.44 -0.56
C SER A 21 2.44 16.82 0.82
N ALA A 22 2.52 17.61 1.91
CA ALA A 22 2.52 17.06 3.27
C ALA A 22 1.24 16.27 3.64
N SER A 23 0.17 16.38 2.84
CA SER A 23 -1.10 15.66 2.98
C SER A 23 -1.35 14.57 1.92
N LEU A 24 -0.47 14.42 0.92
CA LEU A 24 -0.66 13.44 -0.16
C LEU A 24 -0.13 12.07 0.30
N ARG A 25 -0.98 11.05 0.22
CA ARG A 25 -0.64 9.65 0.50
C ARG A 25 -0.65 8.88 -0.81
N PHE A 26 0.34 7.99 -0.97
CA PHE A 26 0.52 7.17 -2.17
C PHE A 26 0.84 5.74 -1.77
N GLY A 27 0.31 4.80 -2.55
CA GLY A 27 0.49 3.37 -2.32
C GLY A 27 -0.21 2.86 -1.07
N ARG A 28 -0.12 1.54 -0.92
CA ARG A 28 -0.66 0.78 0.21
C ARG A 28 0.23 0.96 1.45
N TYR A 29 -0.38 0.90 2.62
CA TYR A 29 0.35 0.89 3.89
C TYR A 29 1.22 -0.38 4.03
N SER A 30 2.39 -0.20 4.64
CA SER A 30 3.37 -1.27 4.93
C SER A 30 3.76 -1.18 6.41
N ASP A 31 3.55 -2.25 7.15
CA ASP A 31 3.95 -2.38 8.56
C ASP A 31 5.38 -2.92 8.72
N ASN A 32 6.05 -3.26 7.62
CA ASN A 32 7.47 -3.66 7.57
C ASN A 32 8.46 -2.50 7.83
N ASN A 33 7.92 -1.33 8.11
CA ASN A 33 8.62 -0.05 8.16
C ASN A 33 8.99 0.37 9.58
N LYS A 34 8.79 -0.52 10.56
CA LYS A 34 9.10 -0.22 11.96
C LYS A 34 10.59 0.15 12.15
N PRO A 35 10.89 1.26 12.84
CA PRO A 35 12.24 1.59 13.28
C PRO A 35 12.82 0.49 14.17
N LEU A 36 14.15 0.44 14.29
CA LEU A 36 14.84 -0.56 15.13
C LEU A 36 14.31 -0.56 16.58
N ALA A 37 14.07 0.62 17.16
CA ALA A 37 13.50 0.76 18.50
C ALA A 37 12.12 0.09 18.63
N LYS A 38 11.27 0.18 17.60
CA LYS A 38 9.96 -0.49 17.58
C LYS A 38 10.12 -1.99 17.42
N THR A 39 11.04 -2.47 16.58
CA THR A 39 11.34 -3.91 16.48
C THR A 39 11.78 -4.50 17.82
N HIS A 40 12.54 -3.75 18.64
CA HIS A 40 12.90 -4.20 19.99
C HIS A 40 11.69 -4.37 20.92
N LYS A 41 10.63 -3.58 20.74
CA LYS A 41 9.38 -3.73 21.51
C LYS A 41 8.69 -5.07 21.28
N TRP A 42 8.87 -5.66 20.10
CA TRP A 42 8.40 -7.03 19.86
C TRP A 42 9.10 -8.03 20.78
N TYR A 43 10.44 -7.97 20.84
CA TYR A 43 11.22 -8.88 21.69
C TYR A 43 10.94 -8.65 23.18
N GLU A 44 10.82 -7.38 23.62
CA GLU A 44 10.38 -7.06 24.98
C GLU A 44 9.01 -7.68 25.29
N ALA A 45 8.05 -7.61 24.35
CA ALA A 45 6.74 -8.22 24.53
C ALA A 45 6.83 -9.75 24.70
N GLU A 46 7.66 -10.42 23.90
CA GLU A 46 7.87 -11.87 24.02
C GLU A 46 8.51 -12.25 25.35
N ASP A 47 9.52 -11.50 25.80
CA ASP A 47 10.23 -11.78 27.04
C ASP A 47 9.36 -11.53 28.27
N PHE A 48 8.60 -10.43 28.29
CA PHE A 48 7.63 -10.17 29.35
C PHE A 48 6.55 -11.25 29.39
N PHE A 49 6.07 -11.72 28.23
CA PHE A 49 5.07 -12.77 28.17
C PHE A 49 5.61 -14.10 28.75
N LYS A 50 6.83 -14.50 28.38
CA LYS A 50 7.50 -15.69 28.95
C LYS A 50 7.68 -15.59 30.47
N ALA A 51 7.95 -14.38 30.97
CA ALA A 51 8.06 -14.08 32.39
C ALA A 51 6.71 -13.96 33.12
N LYS A 52 5.58 -14.17 32.41
CA LYS A 52 4.20 -13.96 32.92
C LYS A 52 3.90 -12.52 33.37
N ASN A 53 4.69 -11.55 32.93
CA ASN A 53 4.38 -10.13 33.09
C ASN A 53 3.45 -9.69 31.95
N TYR A 54 2.17 -10.08 32.02
CA TYR A 54 1.22 -9.78 30.96
C TYR A 54 0.99 -8.28 30.72
N PRO A 55 0.85 -7.40 31.74
CA PRO A 55 0.71 -5.97 31.49
C PRO A 55 1.90 -5.37 30.72
N GLY A 56 3.13 -5.78 31.07
CA GLY A 56 4.33 -5.37 30.34
C GLY A 56 4.36 -5.89 28.91
N ALA A 57 3.97 -7.16 28.71
CA ALA A 57 3.91 -7.76 27.38
C ALA A 57 2.92 -7.04 26.45
N ILE A 58 1.72 -6.74 26.96
CA ILE A 58 0.67 -6.04 26.22
C ILE A 58 1.09 -4.61 25.87
N ALA A 59 1.65 -3.87 26.84
CA ALA A 59 2.11 -2.50 26.60
C ALA A 59 3.20 -2.45 25.52
N ALA A 60 4.19 -3.35 25.59
CA ALA A 60 5.25 -3.46 24.58
C ALA A 60 4.70 -3.87 23.20
N PHE A 61 3.72 -4.79 23.16
CA PHE A 61 3.05 -5.20 21.92
C PHE A 61 2.32 -4.04 21.23
N PHE A 62 1.51 -3.26 21.95
CA PHE A 62 0.81 -2.12 21.35
C PHE A 62 1.77 -0.98 20.97
N ASP A 63 2.88 -0.82 21.71
CA ASP A 63 3.94 0.11 21.30
C ASP A 63 4.61 -0.33 19.99
N TYR A 64 4.89 -1.62 19.81
CA TYR A 64 5.35 -2.18 18.53
C TYR A 64 4.36 -1.89 17.39
N LEU A 65 3.07 -2.11 17.64
CA LEU A 65 2.02 -1.99 16.61
C LEU A 65 1.81 -0.53 16.18
N ARG A 66 1.95 0.41 17.10
CA ARG A 66 1.78 1.84 16.86
C ARG A 66 2.71 2.36 15.77
N ASP A 67 2.14 3.15 14.87
CA ASP A 67 2.84 4.03 13.94
C ASP A 67 2.45 5.48 14.30
N ASP A 68 3.44 6.23 14.77
CA ASP A 68 3.23 7.59 15.28
C ASP A 68 2.83 8.58 14.17
N LYS A 69 3.10 8.28 12.90
CA LYS A 69 2.68 9.12 11.77
C LYS A 69 1.25 8.82 11.34
N GLU A 70 0.83 7.56 11.46
CA GLU A 70 -0.54 7.16 11.16
C GLU A 70 -1.51 7.46 12.30
N ASP A 71 -0.99 7.57 13.54
CA ASP A 71 -1.83 7.68 14.74
C ASP A 71 -2.89 6.56 14.76
N ASN A 72 -2.44 5.35 14.47
CA ASN A 72 -3.27 4.19 14.17
C ASN A 72 -3.69 3.38 15.40
N VAL A 73 -2.98 3.53 16.53
CA VAL A 73 -3.20 2.79 17.76
C VAL A 73 -3.37 3.73 18.94
N ILE A 74 -4.45 3.54 19.69
CA ILE A 74 -4.68 4.17 20.99
C ILE A 74 -4.75 3.06 22.03
N PHE A 75 -3.89 3.10 23.05
CA PHE A 75 -3.84 2.11 24.13
C PHE A 75 -3.98 2.81 25.48
N ARG A 76 -4.90 2.33 26.32
CA ARG A 76 -5.24 2.92 27.61
C ARG A 76 -5.20 1.86 28.71
N PRO A 77 -4.07 1.73 29.45
CA PRO A 77 -3.97 0.80 30.56
C PRO A 77 -4.69 1.33 31.81
N GLN A 78 -5.29 0.42 32.59
CA GLN A 78 -5.96 0.69 33.86
C GLN A 78 -5.72 -0.48 34.84
N GLY A 79 -4.51 -0.57 35.38
CA GLY A 79 -4.12 -1.68 36.26
C GLY A 79 -4.00 -2.99 35.46
N GLU A 80 -4.75 -4.01 35.86
CA GLU A 80 -4.82 -5.30 35.14
C GLU A 80 -5.79 -5.26 33.95
N GLN A 81 -6.60 -4.22 33.86
CA GLN A 81 -7.52 -3.97 32.75
C GLN A 81 -6.89 -2.99 31.75
N PHE A 82 -7.39 -3.00 30.52
CA PHE A 82 -7.01 -2.01 29.52
C PHE A 82 -8.07 -1.91 28.42
N SER A 83 -8.07 -0.80 27.70
CA SER A 83 -8.78 -0.66 26.43
C SER A 83 -7.84 -0.22 25.32
N PHE A 84 -8.22 -0.52 24.08
CA PHE A 84 -7.47 -0.11 22.91
C PHE A 84 -8.38 0.14 21.72
N GLU A 85 -7.89 0.96 20.80
CA GLU A 85 -8.51 1.26 19.52
C GLU A 85 -7.47 1.08 18.42
N LEU A 86 -7.87 0.46 17.30
CA LEU A 86 -7.06 0.32 16.09
C LEU A 86 -7.85 0.83 14.89
N TYR A 87 -7.15 1.44 13.92
CA TYR A 87 -7.75 1.84 12.65
C TYR A 87 -7.20 1.01 11.50
N GLN A 88 -8.08 0.59 10.60
CA GLN A 88 -7.73 -0.14 9.39
C GLN A 88 -8.71 0.24 8.28
N GLY A 89 -8.26 1.05 7.33
CA GLY A 89 -9.09 1.48 6.20
C GLY A 89 -10.36 2.17 6.70
N SER A 90 -11.51 1.68 6.26
CA SER A 90 -12.83 2.18 6.66
C SER A 90 -13.24 1.75 8.07
N LYS A 91 -12.44 0.91 8.76
CA LYS A 91 -12.78 0.30 10.04
C LYS A 91 -12.08 0.89 11.24
N HIS A 92 -12.85 0.89 12.33
CA HIS A 92 -12.40 1.20 13.68
C HIS A 92 -12.66 -0.02 14.57
N ILE A 93 -11.60 -0.57 15.14
CA ILE A 93 -11.62 -1.76 15.98
C ILE A 93 -11.53 -1.30 17.43
N TYR A 94 -12.48 -1.75 18.26
CA TYR A 94 -12.50 -1.50 19.70
C TYR A 94 -12.12 -2.76 20.45
N GLY A 95 -11.19 -2.65 21.38
CA GLY A 95 -10.79 -3.77 22.22
C GLY A 95 -10.65 -3.41 23.69
N SER A 96 -10.78 -4.43 24.52
CA SER A 96 -10.64 -4.31 25.97
C SER A 96 -10.18 -5.62 26.60
N CYS A 97 -9.67 -5.51 27.83
CA CYS A 97 -9.37 -6.63 28.70
C CYS A 97 -9.99 -6.42 30.08
N ASP A 98 -10.71 -7.41 30.57
CA ASP A 98 -11.36 -7.38 31.89
C ASP A 98 -10.45 -7.84 33.05
N GLY A 99 -9.18 -8.13 32.74
CA GLY A 99 -8.18 -8.69 33.65
C GLY A 99 -7.93 -10.18 33.40
N SER A 100 -8.81 -10.86 32.67
CA SER A 100 -8.72 -12.29 32.37
C SER A 100 -8.80 -12.61 30.87
N HIS A 101 -9.62 -11.87 30.12
CA HIS A 101 -9.88 -12.09 28.71
C HIS A 101 -9.72 -10.80 27.93
N ILE A 102 -9.11 -10.91 26.75
CA ILE A 102 -9.03 -9.85 25.76
C ILE A 102 -10.11 -10.09 24.72
N THR A 103 -10.91 -9.06 24.46
CA THR A 103 -11.92 -9.02 23.41
C THR A 103 -11.65 -7.85 22.50
N ALA A 104 -11.72 -8.06 21.19
CA ALA A 104 -11.72 -6.99 20.20
C ALA A 104 -12.88 -7.20 19.22
N GLU A 105 -13.51 -6.11 18.84
CA GLU A 105 -14.69 -6.10 18.01
C GLU A 105 -14.60 -4.99 16.96
N VAL A 106 -15.17 -5.27 15.80
CA VAL A 106 -15.36 -4.30 14.72
C VAL A 106 -16.76 -4.42 14.14
N PRO A 107 -17.58 -3.36 14.23
CA PRO A 107 -18.81 -3.24 13.47
C PRO A 107 -18.49 -3.22 11.97
N VAL A 108 -19.12 -4.10 11.19
CA VAL A 108 -18.86 -4.22 9.75
C VAL A 108 -19.89 -3.42 8.97
N VAL A 109 -21.18 -3.76 9.13
CA VAL A 109 -22.33 -3.14 8.44
C VAL A 109 -23.60 -3.30 9.28
N LYS A 110 -24.57 -2.41 9.07
CA LYS A 110 -25.91 -2.52 9.66
C LYS A 110 -26.91 -3.05 8.62
N MET A 111 -27.73 -4.02 9.03
CA MET A 111 -28.84 -4.50 8.21
C MET A 111 -30.12 -3.73 8.60
N ASN A 112 -30.68 -2.98 7.65
CA ASN A 112 -31.98 -2.32 7.84
C ASN A 112 -33.14 -3.31 8.01
N SER A 113 -32.99 -4.50 7.42
CA SER A 113 -33.88 -5.64 7.59
C SER A 113 -33.07 -6.94 7.58
N PRO A 114 -33.42 -7.95 8.40
CA PRO A 114 -32.73 -9.24 8.38
C PRO A 114 -32.64 -9.85 6.98
N SER A 115 -31.46 -10.35 6.61
CA SER A 115 -31.21 -10.94 5.29
C SER A 115 -30.55 -12.31 5.40
N ALA A 116 -31.28 -13.36 5.02
CA ALA A 116 -30.76 -14.73 5.04
C ALA A 116 -29.54 -14.91 4.11
N ALA A 117 -29.47 -14.16 3.00
CA ALA A 117 -28.33 -14.20 2.08
C ALA A 117 -27.06 -13.63 2.73
N VAL A 118 -27.19 -12.50 3.43
CA VAL A 118 -26.07 -11.89 4.18
C VAL A 118 -25.62 -12.84 5.29
N MET A 119 -26.56 -13.41 6.06
CA MET A 119 -26.23 -14.35 7.14
C MET A 119 -25.52 -15.61 6.64
N ARG A 120 -25.92 -16.19 5.50
CA ARG A 120 -25.22 -17.34 4.89
C ARG A 120 -23.79 -16.99 4.51
N ARG A 121 -23.57 -15.82 3.89
CA ARG A 121 -22.23 -15.35 3.53
C ARG A 121 -21.32 -15.20 4.76
N MET A 122 -21.87 -14.75 5.88
CA MET A 122 -21.11 -14.63 7.14
C MET A 122 -20.76 -15.98 7.76
N LEU A 123 -21.68 -16.94 7.69
CA LEU A 123 -21.40 -18.31 8.09
C LEU A 123 -20.33 -18.95 7.21
N GLU A 124 -20.38 -18.73 5.89
CA GLU A 124 -19.35 -19.17 4.95
C GLU A 124 -17.99 -18.54 5.26
N LEU A 125 -17.97 -17.23 5.57
CA LEU A 125 -16.75 -16.52 5.96
C LEU A 125 -16.10 -17.18 7.20
N ASN A 126 -16.89 -17.58 8.20
CA ASN A 126 -16.36 -18.22 9.42
C ASN A 126 -15.53 -19.48 9.15
N PHE A 127 -15.80 -20.23 8.08
CA PHE A 127 -14.99 -21.42 7.75
C PHE A 127 -13.56 -21.07 7.30
N GLY A 128 -13.33 -19.83 6.87
CA GLY A 128 -12.02 -19.34 6.45
C GLY A 128 -11.29 -18.47 7.48
N LEU A 129 -11.87 -18.26 8.67
CA LEU A 129 -11.28 -17.46 9.75
C LEU A 129 -10.57 -18.40 10.75
N TYR A 130 -9.38 -18.01 11.20
CA TYR A 130 -8.58 -18.79 12.14
C TYR A 130 -8.68 -18.27 13.58
N TYR A 131 -8.77 -16.95 13.74
CA TYR A 131 -8.71 -16.28 15.04
C TYR A 131 -10.00 -15.56 15.39
N THR A 132 -10.81 -15.23 14.37
CA THR A 132 -11.98 -14.37 14.49
C THR A 132 -13.26 -15.07 14.09
N ARG A 133 -14.39 -14.47 14.43
CA ARG A 133 -15.72 -14.94 14.03
C ARG A 133 -16.65 -13.77 13.73
N THR A 134 -17.61 -14.00 12.85
CA THR A 134 -18.74 -13.08 12.64
C THR A 134 -19.76 -13.23 13.77
N ALA A 135 -20.43 -12.13 14.10
CA ALA A 135 -21.48 -12.06 15.11
C ALA A 135 -22.56 -11.06 14.69
N LEU A 136 -23.81 -11.32 15.08
CA LEU A 136 -24.90 -10.36 14.95
C LEU A 136 -25.15 -9.74 16.33
N ARG A 137 -24.97 -8.43 16.44
CA ARG A 137 -25.28 -7.65 17.64
C ARG A 137 -26.74 -7.19 17.63
N ASP A 138 -27.14 -6.58 18.74
CA ASP A 138 -28.39 -5.85 18.84
C ASP A 138 -28.47 -4.78 17.73
N ASP A 139 -29.68 -4.35 17.38
CA ASP A 139 -29.97 -3.41 16.29
C ASP A 139 -29.51 -3.87 14.88
N ASN A 140 -29.37 -5.19 14.68
CA ASN A 140 -28.98 -5.83 13.42
C ASN A 140 -27.61 -5.38 12.87
N VAL A 141 -26.68 -5.06 13.77
CA VAL A 141 -25.30 -4.73 13.39
C VAL A 141 -24.48 -6.01 13.28
N LEU A 142 -24.04 -6.30 12.07
CA LEU A 142 -23.10 -7.38 11.80
C LEU A 142 -21.69 -6.92 12.21
N SER A 143 -21.03 -7.73 13.02
CA SER A 143 -19.70 -7.43 13.57
C SER A 143 -18.77 -8.63 13.40
N MET A 144 -17.47 -8.38 13.49
CA MET A 144 -16.46 -9.43 13.67
C MET A 144 -15.81 -9.29 15.04
N ILE A 145 -15.47 -10.41 15.65
CA ILE A 145 -14.96 -10.49 17.02
C ILE A 145 -13.72 -11.37 17.08
N PHE A 146 -12.72 -10.91 17.84
CA PHE A 146 -11.57 -11.67 18.31
C PHE A 146 -11.63 -11.79 19.83
N GLU A 147 -11.42 -13.00 20.37
CA GLU A 147 -11.39 -13.24 21.81
C GLU A 147 -10.27 -14.21 22.19
N THR A 148 -9.58 -13.92 23.29
CA THR A 148 -8.58 -14.85 23.85
C THR A 148 -8.41 -14.64 25.35
N PRO A 149 -8.19 -15.70 26.14
CA PRO A 149 -7.67 -15.54 27.50
C PRO A 149 -6.33 -14.78 27.47
N LEU A 150 -6.11 -13.90 28.45
CA LEU A 150 -4.89 -13.09 28.60
C LEU A 150 -3.64 -13.98 28.66
N GLU A 151 -3.74 -15.11 29.35
CA GLU A 151 -2.67 -16.10 29.51
C GLU A 151 -2.26 -16.78 28.20
N ALA A 152 -3.14 -16.75 27.19
CA ALA A 152 -2.90 -17.32 25.86
C ALA A 152 -2.57 -16.25 24.81
N ALA A 153 -2.58 -14.96 25.20
CA ALA A 153 -2.43 -13.82 24.32
C ALA A 153 -0.95 -13.46 24.06
N ASN A 154 -0.15 -14.43 23.61
CA ASN A 154 1.23 -14.14 23.24
C ASN A 154 1.29 -13.16 22.04
N PRO A 155 2.40 -12.42 21.85
CA PRO A 155 2.50 -11.39 20.81
C PRO A 155 2.15 -11.88 19.39
N ASN A 156 2.56 -13.10 19.02
CA ASN A 156 2.21 -13.69 17.71
C ASN A 156 0.70 -13.89 17.55
N LYS A 157 0.04 -14.48 18.55
CA LYS A 157 -1.42 -14.71 18.52
C LYS A 157 -2.18 -13.38 18.44
N LEU A 158 -1.77 -12.38 19.22
CA LEU A 158 -2.37 -11.05 19.18
C LEU A 158 -2.19 -10.38 17.82
N TYR A 159 -0.97 -10.42 17.27
CA TYR A 159 -0.70 -9.86 15.95
C TYR A 159 -1.58 -10.47 14.87
N TYR A 160 -1.56 -11.80 14.73
CA TYR A 160 -2.33 -12.47 13.68
C TYR A 160 -3.84 -12.40 13.91
N GLY A 161 -4.30 -12.44 15.16
CA GLY A 161 -5.71 -12.31 15.50
C GLY A 161 -6.28 -10.92 15.19
N LEU A 162 -5.58 -9.87 15.62
CA LEU A 162 -5.97 -8.49 15.34
C LEU A 162 -5.79 -8.14 13.86
N LYS A 163 -4.75 -8.67 13.19
CA LYS A 163 -4.56 -8.52 11.74
C LYS A 163 -5.70 -9.16 10.96
N GLU A 164 -6.08 -10.39 11.29
CA GLU A 164 -7.22 -11.06 10.67
C GLU A 164 -8.50 -10.24 10.90
N LEU A 165 -8.77 -9.81 12.14
CA LEU A 165 -9.94 -9.01 12.47
C LEU A 165 -10.03 -7.74 11.63
N ALA A 166 -8.97 -6.93 11.65
CA ALA A 166 -8.93 -5.63 11.01
C ALA A 166 -9.00 -5.74 9.49
N THR A 167 -8.15 -6.56 8.88
CA THR A 167 -8.06 -6.63 7.40
C THR A 167 -9.22 -7.38 6.77
N LYS A 168 -9.83 -8.35 7.47
CA LYS A 168 -11.04 -9.03 6.97
C LYS A 168 -12.27 -8.16 7.09
N ALA A 169 -12.44 -7.42 8.19
CA ALA A 169 -13.58 -6.53 8.37
C ALA A 169 -13.59 -5.39 7.34
N ASP A 170 -12.44 -4.80 7.08
CA ASP A 170 -12.23 -3.72 6.09
C ASP A 170 -12.41 -4.20 4.63
N ARG A 171 -12.15 -5.48 4.35
CA ARG A 171 -12.48 -6.05 3.03
C ARG A 171 -13.98 -6.37 2.91
N GLN A 172 -14.59 -6.79 4.02
CA GLN A 172 -15.90 -7.39 4.01
C GLN A 172 -17.01 -6.34 3.93
N ASP A 173 -16.88 -5.18 4.55
CA ASP A 173 -17.86 -4.11 4.39
C ASP A 173 -17.93 -3.62 2.95
N ASP A 174 -16.79 -3.40 2.29
CA ASP A 174 -16.71 -2.96 0.90
C ASP A 174 -17.44 -3.94 -0.02
N THR A 175 -17.15 -5.23 0.16
CA THR A 175 -17.77 -6.27 -0.68
C THR A 175 -19.25 -6.47 -0.34
N LEU A 176 -19.65 -6.33 0.93
CA LEU A 176 -21.05 -6.44 1.34
C LEU A 176 -21.90 -5.27 0.85
N ILE A 177 -21.40 -4.05 0.99
CA ILE A 177 -22.10 -2.84 0.55
C ILE A 177 -22.26 -2.85 -0.98
N ALA A 178 -21.25 -3.32 -1.71
CA ALA A 178 -21.32 -3.47 -3.15
C ALA A 178 -22.39 -4.50 -3.59
N ASP A 179 -22.46 -5.64 -2.90
CA ASP A 179 -23.35 -6.75 -3.26
C ASP A 179 -24.78 -6.58 -2.71
N PHE A 180 -24.94 -5.85 -1.60
CA PHE A 180 -26.21 -5.67 -0.89
C PHE A 180 -26.46 -4.20 -0.58
N LYS A 181 -27.09 -3.49 -1.54
CA LYS A 181 -27.44 -2.06 -1.42
C LYS A 181 -28.32 -1.66 -0.22
N MET A 182 -28.91 -2.64 0.46
CA MET A 182 -29.74 -2.46 1.65
C MET A 182 -28.94 -2.34 2.97
N LEU A 183 -27.62 -2.50 2.89
CA LEU A 183 -26.71 -2.40 4.03
C LEU A 183 -26.19 -0.98 4.18
N GLU A 184 -26.05 -0.56 5.43
CA GLU A 184 -25.48 0.74 5.77
C GLU A 184 -24.07 0.57 6.32
N ALA A 185 -23.15 1.41 5.85
CA ALA A 185 -21.84 1.54 6.46
C ALA A 185 -21.99 2.07 7.89
N VAL A 186 -21.16 1.57 8.79
CA VAL A 186 -21.13 1.98 10.19
C VAL A 186 -19.72 2.44 10.55
N ASP A 187 -19.65 3.39 11.48
CA ASP A 187 -18.42 3.88 12.10
C ASP A 187 -17.33 4.36 11.13
N THR A 188 -17.73 5.18 10.16
CA THR A 188 -16.83 5.79 9.17
C THR A 188 -16.37 7.19 9.57
N GLY A 189 -16.55 7.61 10.84
CA GLY A 189 -16.28 8.98 11.27
C GLY A 189 -14.80 9.40 11.19
N HIS A 190 -13.87 8.45 11.13
CA HIS A 190 -12.42 8.69 11.09
C HIS A 190 -11.87 8.88 9.67
N ILE A 191 -12.59 8.48 8.62
CA ILE A 191 -12.10 8.65 7.24
C ILE A 191 -12.23 10.12 6.81
N GLN A 192 -11.26 10.60 6.04
CA GLN A 192 -11.25 11.99 5.59
C GLN A 192 -11.42 12.06 4.08
N SER A 193 -12.44 12.76 3.60
CA SER A 193 -12.60 13.03 2.17
C SER A 193 -11.41 13.83 1.63
N LEU A 194 -11.09 13.60 0.35
CA LEU A 194 -10.08 14.39 -0.35
C LEU A 194 -10.67 15.76 -0.76
N PRO A 195 -9.86 16.83 -0.80
CA PRO A 195 -10.27 18.10 -1.40
C PRO A 195 -10.64 17.93 -2.88
N ASP A 196 -11.64 18.68 -3.36
CA ASP A 196 -12.11 18.58 -4.74
C ASP A 196 -11.01 18.80 -5.78
N ALA A 197 -10.09 19.74 -5.53
CA ALA A 197 -8.96 19.99 -6.43
C ALA A 197 -8.04 18.75 -6.57
N GLU A 198 -7.84 17.99 -5.50
CA GLU A 198 -7.05 16.75 -5.54
C GLU A 198 -7.82 15.64 -6.25
N LEU A 199 -9.12 15.52 -5.97
CA LEU A 199 -10.01 14.55 -6.61
C LEU A 199 -10.09 14.73 -8.13
N ASP A 200 -10.22 15.98 -8.60
CA ASP A 200 -10.36 16.28 -10.03
C ASP A 200 -9.07 15.95 -10.80
N VAL A 201 -7.91 16.22 -10.21
CA VAL A 201 -6.62 15.82 -10.79
C VAL A 201 -6.51 14.30 -10.83
N LYS A 202 -6.80 13.61 -9.72
CA LYS A 202 -6.77 12.14 -9.66
C LYS A 202 -7.73 11.51 -10.67
N TYR A 203 -8.95 12.02 -10.81
CA TYR A 203 -9.93 11.52 -11.78
C TYR A 203 -9.47 11.75 -13.23
N THR A 204 -8.91 12.92 -13.52
CA THR A 204 -8.36 13.24 -14.85
C THR A 204 -7.25 12.28 -15.24
N TYR A 205 -6.27 12.05 -14.35
CA TYR A 205 -5.14 11.16 -14.63
C TYR A 205 -5.54 9.69 -14.64
N PHE A 206 -6.48 9.28 -13.80
CA PHE A 206 -7.08 7.94 -13.83
C PHE A 206 -7.64 7.62 -15.22
N ARG A 207 -8.47 8.51 -15.77
CA ARG A 207 -9.02 8.35 -17.12
C ARG A 207 -7.92 8.38 -18.18
N LYS A 208 -7.05 9.40 -18.12
CA LYS A 208 -5.92 9.59 -19.06
C LYS A 208 -5.09 8.33 -19.20
N TRP A 209 -4.62 7.74 -18.10
CA TRP A 209 -3.74 6.56 -18.17
C TRP A 209 -4.43 5.33 -18.75
N ILE A 210 -5.72 5.12 -18.43
CA ILE A 210 -6.48 4.01 -19.02
C ILE A 210 -6.70 4.24 -20.52
N GLU A 211 -7.10 5.44 -20.92
CA GLU A 211 -7.34 5.81 -22.31
C GLU A 211 -6.07 5.70 -23.16
N GLU A 212 -4.94 6.23 -22.67
CA GLU A 212 -3.62 6.12 -23.32
C GLU A 212 -3.18 4.67 -23.48
N ALA A 213 -3.34 3.83 -22.44
CA ALA A 213 -3.00 2.42 -22.50
C ALA A 213 -3.86 1.67 -23.54
N LEU A 214 -5.17 1.84 -23.51
CA LEU A 214 -6.09 1.20 -24.47
C LEU A 214 -5.84 1.69 -25.90
N GLN A 215 -5.58 2.99 -26.08
CA GLN A 215 -5.22 3.55 -27.38
C GLN A 215 -3.93 2.91 -27.90
N ARG A 216 -2.89 2.83 -27.06
CA ARG A 216 -1.63 2.21 -27.46
C ARG A 216 -1.80 0.74 -27.83
N ILE A 217 -2.55 -0.04 -27.05
CA ILE A 217 -2.85 -1.44 -27.33
C ILE A 217 -3.53 -1.60 -28.69
N SER A 218 -4.42 -0.69 -29.08
CA SER A 218 -5.12 -0.77 -30.38
C SER A 218 -4.19 -0.63 -31.60
N THR A 219 -2.98 -0.11 -31.40
CA THR A 219 -1.95 0.01 -32.45
C THR A 219 -1.02 -1.20 -32.54
N LEU A 220 -1.12 -2.16 -31.61
CA LEU A 220 -0.24 -3.32 -31.53
C LEU A 220 -0.91 -4.57 -32.10
N ASN A 221 -0.10 -5.41 -32.76
CA ASN A 221 -0.54 -6.74 -33.17
C ASN A 221 -0.70 -7.63 -31.92
N GLN A 222 -1.92 -8.10 -31.65
CA GLN A 222 -2.26 -8.80 -30.40
C GLN A 222 -1.47 -10.10 -30.22
N ASP A 223 -1.19 -10.85 -31.29
CA ASP A 223 -0.43 -12.09 -31.23
C ASP A 223 1.05 -11.83 -30.91
N SER A 224 1.68 -10.96 -31.69
CA SER A 224 3.12 -10.66 -31.62
C SER A 224 3.50 -9.92 -30.34
N PHE A 225 2.61 -9.08 -29.83
CA PHE A 225 2.86 -8.20 -28.68
C PHE A 225 2.08 -8.60 -27.42
N SER A 226 1.46 -9.78 -27.40
CA SER A 226 0.63 -10.25 -26.27
C SER A 226 1.28 -10.09 -24.90
N GLY A 227 2.59 -10.37 -24.78
CA GLY A 227 3.36 -10.14 -23.56
C GLY A 227 3.46 -8.66 -23.16
N SER A 228 3.84 -7.77 -24.09
CA SER A 228 3.92 -6.33 -23.82
C SER A 228 2.57 -5.70 -23.51
N ILE A 229 1.49 -6.18 -24.15
CA ILE A 229 0.13 -5.74 -23.88
C ILE A 229 -0.24 -6.09 -22.43
N ALA A 230 0.11 -7.30 -21.97
CA ALA A 230 -0.10 -7.67 -20.59
C ALA A 230 0.68 -6.76 -19.62
N TYR A 231 1.96 -6.47 -19.90
CA TYR A 231 2.75 -5.55 -19.07
C TYR A 231 2.20 -4.13 -19.05
N LEU A 232 1.71 -3.62 -20.19
CA LEU A 232 1.05 -2.32 -20.26
C LEU A 232 -0.22 -2.27 -19.41
N LEU A 233 -1.06 -3.31 -19.49
CA LEU A 233 -2.27 -3.42 -18.67
C LEU A 233 -1.93 -3.49 -17.18
N LEU A 234 -1.03 -4.38 -16.77
CA LEU A 234 -0.61 -4.53 -15.37
C LEU A 234 0.03 -3.27 -14.81
N ASN A 235 0.94 -2.66 -15.57
CA ASN A 235 1.62 -1.44 -15.13
C ASN A 235 0.64 -0.26 -15.00
N THR A 236 -0.38 -0.18 -15.87
CA THR A 236 -1.47 0.81 -15.72
C THR A 236 -2.23 0.60 -14.41
N LEU A 237 -2.57 -0.64 -14.06
CA LEU A 237 -3.23 -0.96 -12.79
C LEU A 237 -2.36 -0.58 -11.59
N TYR A 238 -1.08 -0.96 -11.60
CA TYR A 238 -0.16 -0.69 -10.48
C TYR A 238 0.12 0.81 -10.31
N ARG A 239 0.16 1.56 -11.42
CA ARG A 239 0.25 3.02 -11.38
C ARG A 239 -0.98 3.64 -10.75
N ILE A 240 -2.18 3.18 -11.11
CA ILE A 240 -3.43 3.66 -10.51
C ILE A 240 -3.47 3.31 -9.03
N ASP A 241 -3.22 2.05 -8.67
CA ASP A 241 -3.16 1.59 -7.27
C ASP A 241 -2.20 2.45 -6.43
N TYR A 242 -1.04 2.79 -6.97
CA TYR A 242 -0.05 3.57 -6.25
C TYR A 242 -0.35 5.08 -6.21
N LEU A 243 -0.59 5.72 -7.36
CA LEU A 243 -0.72 7.19 -7.43
C LEU A 243 -2.13 7.68 -7.09
N ILE A 244 -3.16 6.93 -7.45
CA ILE A 244 -4.53 7.26 -7.08
C ILE A 244 -4.82 6.81 -5.66
N ALA A 245 -4.30 5.64 -5.26
CA ALA A 245 -4.55 4.99 -3.97
C ALA A 245 -6.06 4.87 -3.68
N PRO A 246 -6.80 4.16 -4.55
CA PRO A 246 -8.24 3.97 -4.36
C PRO A 246 -8.50 3.01 -3.20
N GLU A 247 -9.66 3.18 -2.59
CA GLU A 247 -10.23 2.33 -1.57
C GLU A 247 -11.54 1.72 -2.09
N ALA A 248 -12.22 0.93 -1.26
CA ALA A 248 -13.56 0.44 -1.53
C ALA A 248 -13.72 -0.34 -2.85
N LYS A 249 -14.82 -0.08 -3.57
CA LYS A 249 -15.17 -0.82 -4.79
C LYS A 249 -14.12 -0.68 -5.88
N LEU A 250 -13.53 0.51 -6.06
CA LEU A 250 -12.53 0.73 -7.10
C LEU A 250 -11.25 -0.09 -6.82
N LEU A 251 -10.83 -0.18 -5.55
CA LEU A 251 -9.73 -1.07 -5.17
C LEU A 251 -10.06 -2.54 -5.50
N ALA A 252 -11.26 -3.01 -5.14
CA ALA A 252 -11.71 -4.37 -5.45
C ALA A 252 -11.77 -4.65 -6.96
N ASP A 253 -12.21 -3.67 -7.76
CA ASP A 253 -12.21 -3.77 -9.22
C ASP A 253 -10.76 -3.89 -9.76
N LEU A 254 -9.80 -3.10 -9.26
CA LEU A 254 -8.40 -3.21 -9.67
C LEU A 254 -7.80 -4.58 -9.32
N GLU A 255 -8.08 -5.10 -8.11
CA GLU A 255 -7.64 -6.43 -7.69
C GLU A 255 -8.22 -7.53 -8.60
N LYS A 256 -9.51 -7.41 -8.97
CA LYS A 256 -10.18 -8.31 -9.91
C LYS A 256 -9.49 -8.30 -11.27
N ILE A 257 -9.18 -7.12 -11.83
CA ILE A 257 -8.52 -7.00 -13.13
C ILE A 257 -7.11 -7.60 -13.07
N ASN A 258 -6.35 -7.32 -12.01
CA ASN A 258 -5.06 -7.96 -11.80
C ASN A 258 -5.20 -9.49 -11.72
N GLY A 259 -6.24 -10.00 -11.04
CA GLY A 259 -6.57 -11.42 -10.94
C GLY A 259 -6.78 -12.10 -12.29
N ILE A 260 -7.41 -11.43 -13.26
CA ILE A 260 -7.64 -11.97 -14.62
C ILE A 260 -6.33 -12.40 -15.29
N TYR A 261 -5.24 -11.64 -15.11
CA TYR A 261 -3.94 -12.02 -15.64
C TYR A 261 -3.44 -13.36 -15.09
N TRP A 262 -3.82 -13.73 -13.87
CA TRP A 262 -3.40 -14.97 -13.22
C TRP A 262 -4.40 -16.13 -13.38
N THR A 263 -5.60 -15.86 -13.91
CA THR A 263 -6.66 -16.87 -14.09
C THR A 263 -6.22 -17.99 -15.01
N LYS A 264 -6.23 -19.23 -14.49
CA LYS A 264 -6.12 -20.49 -15.24
C LYS A 264 -5.12 -20.42 -16.40
N LYS A 265 -3.87 -20.07 -16.10
CA LYS A 265 -2.85 -19.74 -17.12
C LYS A 265 -2.65 -20.83 -18.17
N ASP A 266 -2.90 -22.09 -17.81
CA ASP A 266 -2.76 -23.25 -18.68
C ASP A 266 -3.99 -23.49 -19.57
N GLU A 267 -5.14 -22.91 -19.22
CA GLU A 267 -6.41 -23.07 -19.96
C GLU A 267 -6.76 -21.83 -20.79
N VAL A 268 -6.42 -20.63 -20.31
CA VAL A 268 -6.82 -19.36 -20.93
C VAL A 268 -5.59 -18.67 -21.56
N PRO A 269 -5.54 -18.56 -22.89
CA PRO A 269 -4.46 -17.87 -23.58
C PRO A 269 -4.27 -16.43 -23.10
N ILE A 270 -3.03 -15.93 -23.15
CA ILE A 270 -2.71 -14.56 -22.72
C ILE A 270 -3.48 -13.49 -23.51
N ILE A 271 -3.76 -13.72 -24.80
CA ILE A 271 -4.52 -12.80 -25.64
C ILE A 271 -5.95 -12.65 -25.11
N GLU A 272 -6.59 -13.76 -24.74
CA GLU A 272 -7.94 -13.75 -24.17
C GLU A 272 -7.95 -13.06 -22.81
N ARG A 273 -6.98 -13.36 -21.93
CA ARG A 273 -6.82 -12.64 -20.66
C ARG A 273 -6.62 -11.15 -20.85
N ASN A 274 -5.80 -10.74 -21.81
CA ASN A 274 -5.57 -9.33 -22.15
C ASN A 274 -6.87 -8.66 -22.61
N GLN A 275 -7.69 -9.34 -23.42
CA GLN A 275 -8.98 -8.80 -23.86
C GLN A 275 -9.93 -8.62 -22.67
N MET A 276 -10.03 -9.63 -21.78
CA MET A 276 -10.84 -9.55 -20.57
C MET A 276 -10.42 -8.37 -19.67
N MET A 277 -9.11 -8.15 -19.50
CA MET A 277 -8.59 -7.01 -18.74
C MET A 277 -8.94 -5.67 -19.40
N GLN A 278 -8.80 -5.56 -20.73
CA GLN A 278 -9.19 -4.35 -21.46
C GLN A 278 -10.69 -4.05 -21.31
N ASP A 279 -11.55 -5.07 -21.34
CA ASP A 279 -12.99 -4.89 -21.18
C ASP A 279 -13.36 -4.37 -19.80
N GLU A 280 -12.70 -4.86 -18.74
CA GLU A 280 -12.90 -4.32 -17.39
C GLU A 280 -12.33 -2.89 -17.25
N LEU A 281 -11.18 -2.57 -17.85
CA LEU A 281 -10.67 -1.19 -17.88
C LEU A 281 -11.63 -0.23 -18.61
N ARG A 282 -12.28 -0.67 -19.70
CA ARG A 282 -13.31 0.13 -20.38
C ARG A 282 -14.52 0.40 -19.49
N LYS A 283 -14.88 -0.53 -18.59
CA LYS A 283 -15.95 -0.31 -17.59
C LYS A 283 -15.54 0.74 -16.57
N LEU A 284 -14.26 0.77 -16.15
CA LEU A 284 -13.75 1.80 -15.25
C LEU A 284 -13.88 3.22 -15.84
N LEU A 285 -13.75 3.38 -17.17
CA LEU A 285 -13.97 4.67 -17.84
C LEU A 285 -15.43 5.17 -17.82
N GLN A 286 -16.39 4.30 -17.47
CA GLN A 286 -17.79 4.68 -17.30
C GLN A 286 -18.10 5.23 -15.90
N LEU A 287 -17.13 5.17 -14.97
CA LEU A 287 -17.31 5.68 -13.62
C LEU A 287 -17.45 7.21 -13.67
N SER A 288 -18.53 7.72 -13.08
CA SER A 288 -18.73 9.16 -12.91
C SER A 288 -17.68 9.76 -11.96
N ARG A 289 -17.51 11.08 -11.98
CA ARG A 289 -16.61 11.76 -11.04
C ARG A 289 -17.09 11.58 -9.60
N GLU A 290 -18.40 11.60 -9.40
CA GLU A 290 -19.06 11.41 -8.12
C GLU A 290 -18.83 10.00 -7.57
N ASP A 291 -19.07 8.97 -8.38
CA ASP A 291 -18.82 7.58 -7.98
C ASP A 291 -17.33 7.32 -7.75
N PHE A 292 -16.45 7.93 -8.54
CA PHE A 292 -15.01 7.86 -8.31
C PHE A 292 -14.64 8.44 -6.95
N ALA A 293 -15.16 9.63 -6.61
CA ALA A 293 -14.87 10.29 -5.33
C ALA A 293 -15.27 9.45 -4.11
N LEU A 294 -16.34 8.63 -4.19
CA LEU A 294 -16.74 7.72 -3.11
C LEU A 294 -15.68 6.65 -2.78
N ASN A 295 -14.77 6.38 -3.71
CA ASN A 295 -13.70 5.40 -3.55
C ASN A 295 -12.36 6.03 -3.12
N LEU A 296 -12.34 7.34 -2.85
CA LEU A 296 -11.13 8.08 -2.54
C LEU A 296 -11.29 8.83 -1.21
N TYR A 297 -10.66 8.29 -0.18
CA TYR A 297 -10.59 8.91 1.14
C TYR A 297 -9.24 8.61 1.81
N ARG A 298 -8.85 9.44 2.78
CA ARG A 298 -7.69 9.14 3.63
C ARG A 298 -8.17 8.28 4.79
N ALA A 299 -7.60 7.09 4.89
CA ALA A 299 -7.78 6.20 6.03
C ALA A 299 -6.45 5.93 6.73
N LYS A 300 -6.55 5.53 8.00
CA LYS A 300 -5.43 5.04 8.81
C LYS A 300 -5.33 3.53 8.66
N ALA A 301 -4.12 2.99 8.75
CA ALA A 301 -3.90 1.55 8.68
C ALA A 301 -2.98 1.08 9.80
N THR A 302 -3.25 -0.13 10.29
CA THR A 302 -2.45 -0.76 11.34
C THR A 302 -1.64 -1.94 10.80
N PHE A 303 -2.22 -2.69 9.86
CA PHE A 303 -1.61 -3.88 9.30
C PHE A 303 -1.46 -3.76 7.78
N ALA A 304 -0.34 -4.26 7.25
CA ALA A 304 -0.17 -4.45 5.82
C ALA A 304 -1.07 -5.59 5.33
N ILE A 305 -1.72 -5.37 4.18
CA ILE A 305 -2.55 -6.40 3.52
C ILE A 305 -1.73 -7.35 2.65
N THR A 306 -0.47 -7.01 2.37
CA THR A 306 0.50 -7.82 1.64
C THR A 306 1.61 -8.33 2.56
N ASN A 307 2.34 -9.34 2.11
CA ASN A 307 3.46 -9.91 2.86
C ASN A 307 4.78 -9.18 2.53
N PRO A 308 5.75 -9.17 3.45
CA PRO A 308 7.10 -8.71 3.15
C PRO A 308 7.73 -9.45 1.96
N PRO A 309 8.55 -8.79 1.13
CA PRO A 309 9.19 -9.43 -0.01
C PRO A 309 10.30 -10.38 0.43
N LYS A 310 10.59 -11.37 -0.41
CA LYS A 310 11.92 -12.01 -0.45
C LYS A 310 12.81 -11.17 -1.35
N MET A 311 13.90 -10.63 -0.81
CA MET A 311 14.74 -9.67 -1.56
C MET A 311 15.26 -10.22 -2.89
N ASP A 312 15.63 -11.50 -2.95
CA ASP A 312 16.06 -12.15 -4.20
C ASP A 312 14.97 -12.13 -5.27
N LYS A 313 13.70 -12.28 -4.88
CA LYS A 313 12.57 -12.22 -5.81
C LYS A 313 12.34 -10.80 -6.33
N THR A 314 12.49 -9.80 -5.46
CA THR A 314 12.41 -8.40 -5.87
C THR A 314 13.50 -8.07 -6.89
N LYS A 315 14.75 -8.47 -6.61
CA LYS A 315 15.88 -8.32 -7.52
C LYS A 315 15.63 -9.01 -8.86
N GLU A 316 15.24 -10.29 -8.84
CA GLU A 316 14.97 -11.09 -10.04
C GLU A 316 13.90 -10.42 -10.93
N THR A 317 12.80 -9.92 -10.35
CA THR A 317 11.76 -9.24 -11.14
C THR A 317 12.29 -7.98 -11.81
N ILE A 318 13.08 -7.16 -11.10
CA ILE A 318 13.65 -5.94 -11.68
C ILE A 318 14.63 -6.26 -12.80
N GLU A 319 15.56 -7.19 -12.55
CA GLU A 319 16.58 -7.59 -13.53
C GLU A 319 15.95 -8.21 -14.79
N ASN A 320 14.96 -9.09 -14.62
CA ASN A 320 14.23 -9.66 -15.74
C ASN A 320 13.52 -8.59 -16.55
N SER A 321 12.86 -7.64 -15.88
CA SER A 321 12.13 -6.58 -16.57
C SER A 321 13.05 -5.62 -17.33
N ASN A 322 14.18 -5.24 -16.72
CA ASN A 322 15.22 -4.45 -17.38
C ASN A 322 15.78 -5.19 -18.59
N ARG A 323 16.13 -6.48 -18.44
CA ARG A 323 16.66 -7.31 -19.53
C ARG A 323 15.66 -7.37 -20.70
N ASP A 324 14.41 -7.67 -20.42
CA ASP A 324 13.37 -7.85 -21.44
C ASP A 324 13.04 -6.51 -22.13
N SER A 325 13.23 -5.37 -21.45
CA SER A 325 13.02 -4.04 -22.02
C SER A 325 14.00 -3.70 -23.17
N TYR A 326 15.22 -4.25 -23.17
CA TYR A 326 16.24 -3.95 -24.19
C TYR A 326 15.77 -4.34 -25.60
N TRP A 327 15.07 -5.47 -25.72
CA TRP A 327 14.54 -5.92 -27.01
C TRP A 327 13.64 -4.87 -27.65
N TYR A 328 12.81 -4.17 -26.85
CA TYR A 328 11.93 -3.12 -27.34
C TYR A 328 12.68 -1.87 -27.79
N ILE A 329 13.82 -1.55 -27.17
CA ILE A 329 14.70 -0.47 -27.66
C ILE A 329 15.26 -0.83 -29.04
N GLU A 330 15.83 -2.04 -29.18
CA GLU A 330 16.42 -2.50 -30.44
C GLU A 330 15.40 -2.57 -31.59
N ASN A 331 14.15 -2.89 -31.25
CA ASN A 331 13.04 -3.01 -32.19
C ASN A 331 12.21 -1.71 -32.33
N LYS A 332 12.74 -0.55 -31.91
CA LYS A 332 12.13 0.78 -32.11
C LYS A 332 10.77 0.97 -31.43
N HIS A 333 10.61 0.36 -30.25
CA HIS A 333 9.46 0.53 -29.35
C HIS A 333 9.91 1.08 -27.97
N PRO A 334 10.54 2.26 -27.92
CA PRO A 334 11.09 2.80 -26.66
C PRO A 334 10.02 3.11 -25.60
N ASP A 335 8.78 3.35 -26.03
CA ASP A 335 7.63 3.52 -25.13
C ASP A 335 7.31 2.22 -24.38
N LEU A 336 7.33 1.07 -25.06
CA LEU A 336 7.13 -0.25 -24.44
C LEU A 336 8.28 -0.62 -23.53
N ALA A 337 9.52 -0.26 -23.90
CA ALA A 337 10.69 -0.45 -23.05
C ALA A 337 10.55 0.29 -21.71
N LEU A 338 10.03 1.52 -21.74
CA LEU A 338 9.78 2.32 -20.54
C LEU A 338 8.71 1.69 -19.63
N ILE A 339 7.66 1.13 -20.23
CA ILE A 339 6.59 0.42 -19.50
C ILE A 339 7.16 -0.79 -18.75
N LEU A 340 8.01 -1.60 -19.40
CA LEU A 340 8.65 -2.72 -18.74
C LEU A 340 9.54 -2.24 -17.59
N ASN A 341 10.38 -1.24 -17.82
CA ASN A 341 11.23 -0.71 -16.76
C ASN A 341 10.44 -0.24 -15.52
N GLU A 342 9.31 0.45 -15.70
CA GLU A 342 8.40 0.79 -14.59
C GLU A 342 7.77 -0.44 -13.95
N TYR A 343 7.33 -1.42 -14.76
CA TYR A 343 6.71 -2.66 -14.29
C TYR A 343 7.57 -3.42 -13.28
N GLY A 344 8.88 -3.52 -13.52
CA GLY A 344 9.80 -4.22 -12.62
C GLY A 344 9.77 -3.69 -11.18
N LEU A 345 9.56 -2.38 -11.01
CA LEU A 345 9.42 -1.75 -9.71
C LEU A 345 7.97 -1.75 -9.21
N SER A 346 7.02 -1.40 -10.07
CA SER A 346 5.61 -1.25 -9.71
C SER A 346 4.96 -2.58 -9.30
N TYR A 347 5.34 -3.69 -9.94
CA TYR A 347 4.92 -5.03 -9.53
C TYR A 347 5.34 -5.35 -8.10
N ASN A 348 6.58 -5.03 -7.74
CA ASN A 348 7.09 -5.28 -6.40
C ASN A 348 6.35 -4.43 -5.36
N GLN A 349 6.13 -3.15 -5.67
CA GLN A 349 5.40 -2.24 -4.78
C GLN A 349 3.94 -2.66 -4.57
N TYR A 350 3.28 -3.17 -5.62
CA TYR A 350 1.90 -3.66 -5.55
C TYR A 350 1.82 -4.98 -4.76
N THR A 351 2.75 -5.90 -5.01
CA THR A 351 2.68 -7.28 -4.52
C THR A 351 3.11 -7.42 -3.07
N PHE A 352 4.07 -6.60 -2.61
CA PHE A 352 4.73 -6.79 -1.33
C PHE A 352 4.64 -5.58 -0.41
N SER A 353 4.73 -5.84 0.90
CA SER A 353 4.93 -4.83 1.94
C SER A 353 6.41 -4.42 1.92
N MET A 354 6.75 -3.55 0.96
CA MET A 354 8.12 -3.14 0.71
C MET A 354 8.73 -2.41 1.93
N PRO A 355 10.02 -2.63 2.23
CA PRO A 355 10.75 -1.83 3.21
C PRO A 355 10.72 -0.35 2.86
N ASP A 356 10.60 0.49 3.88
CA ASP A 356 10.45 1.94 3.82
C ASP A 356 11.42 2.62 2.87
N VAL A 357 12.70 2.22 2.91
CA VAL A 357 13.74 2.79 2.06
C VAL A 357 13.51 2.51 0.57
N LEU A 358 13.00 1.33 0.23
CA LEU A 358 12.67 0.98 -1.16
C LEU A 358 11.38 1.66 -1.59
N ALA A 359 10.39 1.78 -0.70
CA ALA A 359 9.15 2.51 -0.99
C ALA A 359 9.42 4.00 -1.21
N GLU A 360 10.29 4.63 -0.42
CA GLU A 360 10.71 6.03 -0.58
C GLU A 360 11.51 6.24 -1.88
N LEU A 361 12.41 5.31 -2.24
CA LEU A 361 13.13 5.35 -3.51
C LEU A 361 12.19 5.13 -4.70
N TYR A 362 11.24 4.21 -4.61
CA TYR A 362 10.21 4.01 -5.62
C TYR A 362 9.32 5.25 -5.77
N HIS A 363 8.97 5.92 -4.66
CA HIS A 363 8.26 7.19 -4.72
C HIS A 363 9.04 8.26 -5.50
N LEU A 364 10.35 8.39 -5.24
CA LEU A 364 11.23 9.27 -6.00
C LEU A 364 11.25 8.90 -7.49
N TYR A 365 11.37 7.61 -7.80
CA TYR A 365 11.28 7.11 -9.18
C TYR A 365 9.95 7.54 -9.84
N MET A 366 8.81 7.29 -9.20
CA MET A 366 7.49 7.68 -9.71
C MET A 366 7.35 9.20 -9.88
N THR A 367 7.97 9.98 -8.99
CA THR A 367 7.98 11.45 -9.08
C THR A 367 8.71 11.94 -10.33
N VAL A 368 9.78 11.26 -10.76
CA VAL A 368 10.49 11.59 -11.99
C VAL A 368 9.71 11.11 -13.22
N MET A 369 9.20 9.87 -13.17
CA MET A 369 8.52 9.23 -14.31
C MET A 369 7.16 9.85 -14.64
N HIS A 370 6.44 10.32 -13.61
CA HIS A 370 5.10 10.93 -13.70
C HIS A 370 5.12 12.37 -13.22
N ALA A 371 6.17 13.13 -13.59
CA ALA A 371 6.36 14.50 -13.11
C ALA A 371 5.17 15.42 -13.39
N ASP A 372 4.45 15.22 -14.50
CA ASP A 372 3.24 15.96 -14.84
C ASP A 372 2.10 15.73 -13.83
N TYR A 373 1.90 14.49 -13.39
CA TYR A 373 0.94 14.15 -12.34
C TYR A 373 1.31 14.84 -11.03
N PHE A 374 2.57 14.75 -10.62
CA PHE A 374 3.05 15.37 -9.40
C PHE A 374 2.93 16.90 -9.44
N GLU A 375 3.25 17.54 -10.56
CA GLU A 375 3.01 18.98 -10.77
C GLU A 375 1.51 19.31 -10.65
N ALA A 376 0.63 18.51 -11.24
CA ALA A 376 -0.82 18.72 -11.19
C ALA A 376 -1.41 18.59 -9.78
N VAL A 377 -0.93 17.65 -8.96
CA VAL A 377 -1.36 17.52 -7.54
C VAL A 377 -0.67 18.52 -6.60
N GLY A 378 0.12 19.46 -7.14
CA GLY A 378 0.65 20.60 -6.38
C GLY A 378 2.13 20.52 -6.00
N ALA A 379 2.93 19.63 -6.61
CA ALA A 379 4.38 19.64 -6.44
C ALA A 379 4.97 20.95 -6.97
N GLN A 380 5.61 21.73 -6.10
CA GLN A 380 6.16 23.04 -6.46
C GLN A 380 7.38 23.00 -7.36
N LYS A 381 8.05 21.84 -7.47
CA LYS A 381 9.34 21.72 -8.15
C LYS A 381 9.21 20.86 -9.40
N LYS A 382 9.58 21.43 -10.54
CA LYS A 382 9.72 20.69 -11.80
C LYS A 382 10.94 19.78 -11.74
N ILE A 383 10.71 18.48 -11.59
CA ILE A 383 11.77 17.47 -11.41
C ILE A 383 12.22 16.90 -12.76
N TYR A 384 11.29 16.80 -13.71
CA TYR A 384 11.58 16.41 -15.09
C TYR A 384 10.71 17.22 -16.05
N GLN A 385 11.31 17.75 -17.11
CA GLN A 385 10.62 18.51 -18.16
C GLN A 385 10.60 17.70 -19.46
N ALA A 386 9.47 17.05 -19.75
CA ALA A 386 9.35 16.13 -20.89
C ALA A 386 9.70 16.78 -22.24
N ALA A 387 9.23 18.01 -22.50
CA ALA A 387 9.46 18.70 -23.76
C ALA A 387 10.94 19.01 -24.03
N ALA A 388 11.73 19.22 -22.97
CA ALA A 388 13.16 19.53 -23.05
C ALA A 388 14.05 18.33 -22.73
N ASN A 389 13.47 17.17 -22.36
CA ASN A 389 14.16 16.01 -21.80
C ASN A 389 15.18 16.41 -20.71
N GLN A 390 14.77 17.29 -19.80
CA GLN A 390 15.65 17.89 -18.80
C GLN A 390 15.31 17.44 -17.39
N PHE A 391 16.29 16.83 -16.72
CA PHE A 391 16.19 16.37 -15.34
C PHE A 391 16.78 17.39 -14.36
N ASN A 392 16.16 17.52 -13.19
CA ASN A 392 16.79 18.19 -12.05
C ASN A 392 17.77 17.26 -11.32
N LYS A 393 18.90 16.96 -11.98
CA LYS A 393 19.90 15.97 -11.54
C LYS A 393 20.34 16.19 -10.09
N SER A 394 20.72 17.43 -9.77
CA SER A 394 21.21 17.79 -8.43
C SER A 394 20.19 17.48 -7.33
N TRP A 395 18.91 17.78 -7.58
CA TRP A 395 17.86 17.52 -6.62
C TRP A 395 17.58 16.03 -6.47
N ILE A 396 17.52 15.28 -7.57
CA ILE A 396 17.30 13.83 -7.54
C ILE A 396 18.42 13.14 -6.76
N GLN A 397 19.68 13.47 -7.04
CA GLN A 397 20.83 12.88 -6.35
C GLN A 397 20.86 13.24 -4.85
N GLN A 398 20.59 14.50 -4.50
CA GLN A 398 20.47 14.91 -3.10
C GLN A 398 19.34 14.16 -2.39
N ARG A 399 18.21 13.95 -3.07
CA ARG A 399 17.06 13.25 -2.52
C ARG A 399 17.36 11.78 -2.24
N VAL A 400 18.07 11.10 -3.15
CA VAL A 400 18.58 9.73 -2.92
C VAL A 400 19.45 9.69 -1.66
N LEU A 401 20.43 10.60 -1.54
CA LEU A 401 21.34 10.63 -0.39
C LEU A 401 20.59 10.86 0.94
N GLN A 402 19.55 11.69 0.94
CA GLN A 402 18.70 11.91 2.11
C GLN A 402 17.93 10.63 2.49
N ILE A 403 17.31 9.97 1.53
CA ILE A 403 16.55 8.73 1.77
C ILE A 403 17.47 7.64 2.32
N VAL A 404 18.60 7.39 1.66
CA VAL A 404 19.59 6.38 2.09
C VAL A 404 20.17 6.72 3.46
N GLY A 405 20.53 8.00 3.68
CA GLY A 405 21.09 8.48 4.93
C GLY A 405 20.16 8.27 6.13
N LYS A 406 18.86 8.51 5.95
CA LYS A 406 17.83 8.29 6.98
C LYS A 406 17.78 6.83 7.46
N HIS A 407 18.00 5.88 6.56
CA HIS A 407 17.84 4.45 6.84
C HIS A 407 19.15 3.72 7.19
N ARG A 408 20.28 4.44 7.21
CA ARG A 408 21.62 3.88 7.41
C ARG A 408 21.84 3.22 8.77
N GLU A 409 21.14 3.67 9.80
CA GLU A 409 21.22 3.04 11.12
C GLU A 409 20.67 1.61 11.10
N LYS A 410 19.52 1.40 10.43
CA LYS A 410 18.88 0.10 10.28
C LYS A 410 19.64 -0.76 9.26
N PHE A 411 20.05 -0.18 8.14
CA PHE A 411 20.71 -0.85 7.01
C PHE A 411 22.11 -0.27 6.76
N PRO A 412 23.14 -0.65 7.55
CA PRO A 412 24.47 -0.06 7.46
C PRO A 412 25.20 -0.38 6.14
N TYR A 413 24.82 -1.47 5.47
CA TYR A 413 25.40 -1.93 4.21
C TYR A 413 24.63 -1.45 2.98
N LEU A 414 23.58 -0.66 3.15
CA LEU A 414 22.82 -0.09 2.04
C LEU A 414 23.72 0.83 1.21
N VAL A 415 23.89 0.47 -0.05
CA VAL A 415 24.59 1.27 -1.05
C VAL A 415 23.62 1.57 -2.18
N PHE A 416 23.47 2.86 -2.49
CA PHE A 416 22.85 3.37 -3.70
C PHE A 416 23.73 4.55 -4.14
N ASP A 417 24.41 4.43 -5.26
CA ASP A 417 25.33 5.45 -5.77
C ASP A 417 24.61 6.39 -6.74
N PRO A 418 24.31 7.65 -6.34
CA PRO A 418 23.63 8.59 -7.22
C PRO A 418 24.47 9.01 -8.44
N ALA A 419 25.78 8.75 -8.44
CA ALA A 419 26.65 9.05 -9.57
C ALA A 419 26.44 8.06 -10.74
N GLN A 420 25.91 6.86 -10.47
CA GLN A 420 25.57 5.88 -11.51
C GLN A 420 24.26 6.18 -12.22
N LEU A 421 23.47 7.14 -11.72
CA LEU A 421 22.21 7.51 -12.35
C LEU A 421 22.44 8.19 -13.70
N ARG A 422 21.77 7.67 -14.72
CA ARG A 422 21.80 8.18 -16.08
C ARG A 422 20.63 9.14 -16.30
N PHE A 423 20.87 10.25 -17.00
CA PHE A 423 19.87 11.33 -17.18
C PHE A 423 19.77 11.78 -18.63
N ASP A 424 20.14 10.91 -19.56
CA ASP A 424 20.09 11.15 -21.00
C ASP A 424 18.71 10.83 -21.60
N SER A 425 17.93 9.97 -20.95
CA SER A 425 16.52 9.71 -21.27
C SER A 425 15.80 9.17 -20.03
N LEU A 426 14.45 9.22 -20.01
CA LEU A 426 13.67 8.57 -18.96
C LEU A 426 13.94 7.07 -18.89
N TYR A 427 14.12 6.41 -20.03
CA TYR A 427 14.43 4.98 -20.08
C TYR A 427 15.78 4.69 -19.40
N ASN A 428 16.84 5.43 -19.73
CA ASN A 428 18.16 5.20 -19.13
C ASN A 428 18.19 5.60 -17.65
N PHE A 429 17.47 6.65 -17.26
CA PHE A 429 17.23 6.96 -15.85
C PHE A 429 16.60 5.77 -15.14
N GLY A 430 15.51 5.25 -15.68
CA GLY A 430 14.79 4.20 -15.01
C GLY A 430 15.53 2.87 -14.93
N ILE A 431 16.32 2.51 -15.96
CA ILE A 431 17.22 1.35 -15.91
C ILE A 431 18.28 1.53 -14.81
N SER A 432 19.04 2.62 -14.86
CA SER A 432 20.11 2.87 -13.88
C SER A 432 19.58 3.00 -12.45
N PHE A 433 18.39 3.58 -12.26
CA PHE A 433 17.75 3.70 -10.96
C PHE A 433 17.27 2.34 -10.43
N SER A 434 16.59 1.55 -11.25
CA SER A 434 16.08 0.24 -10.84
C SER A 434 17.23 -0.76 -10.59
N GLU A 435 18.34 -0.67 -11.32
CA GLU A 435 19.56 -1.45 -11.06
C GLU A 435 20.18 -1.13 -9.69
N GLN A 436 20.24 0.15 -9.30
CA GLN A 436 20.69 0.53 -7.96
C GLN A 436 19.76 -0.01 -6.88
N LEU A 437 18.44 0.02 -7.12
CA LEU A 437 17.44 -0.50 -6.18
C LEU A 437 17.53 -2.02 -6.04
N ALA A 438 17.70 -2.76 -7.15
CA ALA A 438 17.82 -4.21 -7.16
C ALA A 438 19.06 -4.72 -6.42
N ASN A 439 20.12 -3.91 -6.36
CA ASN A 439 21.38 -4.24 -5.68
C ASN A 439 21.50 -3.65 -4.26
N ALA A 440 20.44 -3.00 -3.76
CA ALA A 440 20.41 -2.45 -2.42
C ALA A 440 20.52 -3.56 -1.35
N ASN A 441 21.58 -3.53 -0.55
CA ASN A 441 21.74 -4.44 0.59
C ASN A 441 20.93 -3.93 1.79
N LEU A 442 19.90 -4.69 2.17
CA LEU A 442 19.01 -4.40 3.29
C LEU A 442 19.22 -5.34 4.48
N ASP A 443 20.39 -5.96 4.59
CA ASP A 443 20.75 -6.72 5.77
C ASP A 443 20.77 -5.76 6.97
N PRO A 444 19.98 -6.05 8.03
CA PRO A 444 19.98 -5.21 9.21
C PRO A 444 21.33 -5.31 9.93
N ARG A 445 21.65 -4.29 10.72
CA ARG A 445 22.78 -4.37 11.65
C ARG A 445 22.59 -5.60 12.54
N LYS A 446 23.53 -6.55 12.49
CA LYS A 446 23.55 -7.69 13.42
C LYS A 446 23.87 -7.16 14.82
N ASN A 447 23.00 -7.45 15.78
CA ASN A 447 23.22 -7.17 17.19
C ASN A 447 24.38 -7.98 17.74
#